data_AF-A0A5A7ZPZ1-F1
#
_entry.id   AF-A0A5A7ZPZ1-F1
#
_cell.length_a   1.000
_cell.length_b   1.000
_cell.length_c   1.000
_cell.angle_alpha   90.00
_cell.angle_beta   90.00
_cell.angle_gamma   90.00
#
_symmetry.space_group_name_H-M   'P 1'
#
loop_
_entity.id
_entity.type
_entity.pdbx_description
1 polymer ?
#
loop_
_entity_poly.entity_id
_entity_poly.type
_entity_poly.pdbx_seq_one_letter_code
_entity_poly.pdbx_strand_id
1 'polypeptide(L)'
;MILVWYDPDCDEIWVSGQEQSYARRSLVAGATGGNITVMMKAAVAGDYVVNTPWANVGNCDGVPFPDQGSVLAYLQDEFAKSRPPTSGPRGPGIFTAPGDPDPTFGMVGDLYLDAVTGNLFTKGD
;
A
#
# COMPACT_ATOMS: atom_id res chain seq x y z
N MET A 1 13.21 20.85 5.49
CA MET A 1 12.09 20.20 6.20
C MET A 1 11.55 19.14 5.27
N ILE A 2 11.60 17.87 5.66
CA ILE A 2 11.10 16.77 4.84
C ILE A 2 9.59 16.69 5.11
N LEU A 3 8.79 16.85 4.06
CA LEU A 3 7.34 16.80 4.14
C LEU A 3 6.78 15.42 3.86
N VAL A 4 7.55 14.56 3.18
CA VAL A 4 7.15 13.19 2.86
C VAL A 4 8.31 12.24 3.13
N TRP A 5 8.10 11.21 3.93
CA TRP A 5 9.07 10.15 4.15
C TRP A 5 8.37 8.78 4.24
N TYR A 6 9.15 7.75 3.97
CA TYR A 6 8.73 6.36 4.13
C TYR A 6 9.26 5.82 5.46
N ASP A 7 8.38 5.20 6.24
CA ASP A 7 8.71 4.55 7.50
C ASP A 7 8.88 3.03 7.27
N PRO A 8 10.10 2.49 7.40
CA PRO A 8 10.36 1.07 7.21
C PRO A 8 9.76 0.17 8.27
N ASP A 9 9.57 0.67 9.49
CA ASP A 9 9.09 -0.12 10.63
C ASP A 9 7.57 -0.35 10.53
N CYS A 10 6.86 0.58 9.89
CA CYS A 10 5.39 0.55 9.78
C CYS A 10 4.86 0.25 8.36
N ASP A 11 5.72 0.07 7.35
CA ASP A 11 5.27 -0.18 5.96
C ASP A 11 4.40 0.95 5.38
N GLU A 12 4.68 2.20 5.78
CA GLU A 12 3.78 3.33 5.56
C GLU A 12 4.49 4.60 5.06
N ILE A 13 3.76 5.43 4.30
CA ILE A 13 4.21 6.77 3.93
C ILE A 13 3.55 7.80 4.82
N TRP A 14 4.37 8.70 5.33
CA TRP A 14 3.97 9.81 6.17
C TRP A 14 4.07 11.13 5.42
N VAL A 15 3.06 11.99 5.61
CA VAL A 15 3.03 13.35 5.08
C VAL A 15 2.93 14.32 6.25
N SER A 16 3.92 15.21 6.40
CA SER A 16 3.96 16.15 7.52
C SER A 16 2.71 17.02 7.56
N GLY A 17 2.09 17.14 8.74
CA GLY A 17 0.85 17.92 8.92
C GLY A 17 -0.43 17.16 8.59
N GLN A 18 -0.34 15.85 8.31
CA GLN A 18 -1.48 14.93 8.27
C GLN A 18 -1.38 13.96 9.45
N GLU A 19 -2.51 13.66 10.10
CA GLU A 19 -2.59 12.60 11.13
C GLU A 19 -2.81 11.21 10.53
N GLN A 20 -2.54 11.04 9.24
CA GLN A 20 -2.86 9.82 8.48
C GLN A 20 -1.64 9.31 7.72
N SER A 21 -1.48 8.00 7.73
CA SER A 21 -0.50 7.25 6.95
C SER A 21 -1.18 6.48 5.83
N TYR A 22 -0.43 6.14 4.78
CA TYR A 22 -0.98 5.47 3.60
C TYR A 22 -0.20 4.20 3.24
N ALA A 23 -0.95 3.13 2.95
CA ALA A 23 -0.39 1.85 2.54
C ALA A 23 0.25 1.92 1.14
N ARG A 24 1.47 1.37 1.01
CA ARG A 24 2.29 1.41 -0.22
C ARG A 24 1.59 0.85 -1.48
N ARG A 25 0.75 -0.17 -1.32
CA ARG A 25 0.05 -0.88 -2.42
C ARG A 25 -0.90 -0.01 -3.23
N SER A 26 -1.35 1.11 -2.66
CA SER A 26 -2.29 2.03 -3.26
C SER A 26 -1.61 3.33 -3.67
N LEU A 27 -0.29 3.35 -3.93
CA LEU A 27 0.43 4.59 -4.23
C LEU A 27 1.14 4.53 -5.59
N VAL A 28 1.20 5.68 -6.26
CA VAL A 28 1.93 5.89 -7.51
C VAL A 28 2.74 7.17 -7.41
N ALA A 29 4.00 7.15 -7.84
CA ALA A 29 4.85 8.34 -7.89
C ALA A 29 5.09 8.79 -9.34
N GLY A 30 5.03 10.11 -9.57
CA GLY A 30 5.35 10.79 -10.82
C GLY A 30 6.25 11.99 -10.59
N ALA A 31 6.91 12.46 -11.65
CA ALA A 31 7.84 13.59 -11.60
C ALA A 31 7.53 14.57 -12.74
N THR A 32 7.24 15.82 -12.39
CA THR A 32 6.97 16.90 -13.36
C THR A 32 7.51 18.22 -12.83
N GLY A 33 8.28 18.94 -13.66
CA GLY A 33 8.71 20.32 -13.37
C GLY A 33 9.44 20.50 -12.03
N GLY A 34 10.34 19.58 -11.65
CA GLY A 34 11.06 19.66 -10.37
C GLY A 34 10.27 19.22 -9.13
N ASN A 35 9.03 18.76 -9.29
CA ASN A 35 8.23 18.25 -8.19
C ASN A 35 8.00 16.74 -8.29
N ILE A 36 7.86 16.11 -7.13
CA ILE A 36 7.40 14.74 -6.99
C ILE A 36 5.91 14.78 -6.66
N THR A 37 5.14 14.02 -7.44
CA THR A 37 3.72 13.82 -7.23
C THR A 37 3.48 12.41 -6.73
N VAL A 38 2.91 12.25 -5.54
CA VAL A 38 2.46 10.96 -5.00
C VAL A 38 0.94 10.94 -5.07
N MET A 39 0.39 9.96 -5.78
CA MET A 39 -1.04 9.77 -5.98
C MET A 39 -1.49 8.52 -5.24
N MET A 40 -2.60 8.61 -4.51
CA MET A 40 -3.32 7.44 -4.05
C MET A 40 -4.11 6.83 -5.21
N LYS A 41 -3.89 5.56 -5.47
CA LYS A 41 -4.52 4.76 -6.51
C LYS A 41 -5.92 4.38 -6.08
N ALA A 42 -6.85 5.31 -6.24
CA ALA A 42 -8.26 5.00 -6.40
C ALA A 42 -8.78 5.85 -7.56
N ALA A 43 -8.37 5.52 -8.80
CA ALA A 43 -8.68 6.20 -10.06
C ALA A 43 -10.19 6.50 -10.28
N VAL A 44 -10.70 7.46 -9.52
CA VAL A 44 -12.05 7.99 -9.48
C VAL A 44 -11.92 9.41 -8.92
N ALA A 45 -12.69 10.34 -9.47
CA ALA A 45 -12.64 11.75 -9.06
C ALA A 45 -12.78 11.89 -7.52
N GLY A 46 -11.74 12.42 -6.86
CA GLY A 46 -11.63 12.47 -5.39
C GLY A 46 -10.25 12.09 -4.83
N ASP A 47 -9.30 11.68 -5.69
CA ASP A 47 -7.94 11.28 -5.28
C ASP A 47 -7.16 12.37 -4.52
N TYR A 48 -6.49 11.96 -3.44
CA TYR A 48 -5.52 12.81 -2.74
C TYR A 48 -4.17 12.74 -3.46
N VAL A 49 -3.72 13.91 -3.90
CA VAL A 49 -2.48 14.08 -4.65
C VAL A 49 -1.54 14.97 -3.84
N VAL A 50 -0.41 14.41 -3.43
CA VAL A 50 0.66 15.19 -2.81
C VAL A 50 1.60 15.66 -3.92
N ASN A 51 1.73 16.96 -4.09
CA ASN A 51 2.70 17.55 -5.02
C ASN A 51 3.69 18.39 -4.23
N THR A 52 4.97 17.97 -4.22
CA THR A 52 6.00 18.61 -3.40
C THR A 52 7.33 18.68 -4.15
N PRO A 53 8.15 19.73 -3.96
CA PRO A 53 9.52 19.75 -4.48
C PRO A 53 10.29 18.49 -4.09
N TRP A 54 11.10 17.96 -5.01
CA TRP A 54 11.87 16.73 -4.74
C TRP A 54 12.77 16.85 -3.50
N ALA A 55 13.28 18.05 -3.20
CA ALA A 55 14.12 18.34 -2.05
C ALA A 55 13.40 18.17 -0.69
N ASN A 56 12.07 18.07 -0.71
CA ASN A 56 11.24 17.87 0.48
C ASN A 56 10.87 16.40 0.70
N VAL A 57 11.42 15.48 -0.08
CA VAL A 57 11.24 14.04 0.07
C VAL A 57 12.56 13.44 0.55
N GLY A 58 12.49 12.62 1.60
CA GLY A 58 13.64 11.93 2.18
C GLY A 58 13.51 10.42 2.09
N ASN A 59 14.64 9.72 2.14
CA ASN A 59 14.65 8.26 2.32
C ASN A 59 14.22 7.90 3.77
N CYS A 60 14.20 6.61 4.10
CA CYS A 60 13.88 6.12 5.44
C CYS A 60 14.80 6.69 6.55
N ASP A 61 16.01 7.12 6.20
CA ASP A 61 16.96 7.71 7.14
C ASP A 61 16.79 9.23 7.28
N GLY A 62 15.78 9.83 6.63
CA GLY A 62 15.57 11.27 6.60
C GLY A 62 16.64 12.03 5.81
N VAL A 63 17.38 11.34 4.94
CA VAL A 63 18.39 11.94 4.08
C VAL A 63 17.74 12.44 2.78
N PRO A 64 17.95 13.71 2.39
CA PRO A 64 17.49 14.22 1.11
C PRO A 64 18.20 13.52 -0.06
N PHE A 65 17.46 13.22 -1.12
CA PHE A 65 18.03 12.67 -2.36
C PHE A 65 18.82 13.74 -3.14
N PRO A 66 19.78 13.35 -4.00
CA PRO A 66 20.58 14.31 -4.75
C PRO A 66 19.82 14.99 -5.90
N ASP A 67 18.76 14.35 -6.43
CA ASP A 67 17.97 14.84 -7.56
C ASP A 67 16.57 14.21 -7.61
N GLN A 68 15.70 14.78 -8.44
CA GLN A 68 14.31 14.33 -8.63
C GLN A 68 14.20 12.89 -9.16
N GLY A 69 15.11 12.47 -10.05
CA GLY A 69 15.12 11.13 -10.61
C GLY A 69 15.42 10.08 -9.54
N SER A 70 16.37 10.37 -8.65
CA SER A 70 16.69 9.53 -7.49
C SER A 70 15.50 9.34 -6.55
N VAL A 71 14.73 10.40 -6.28
CA VAL A 71 13.49 10.28 -5.48
C VAL A 71 12.47 9.39 -6.18
N LEU A 72 12.24 9.62 -7.49
CA LEU A 72 11.25 8.88 -8.26
C LEU A 72 11.60 7.38 -8.30
N ALA A 73 12.86 7.05 -8.57
CA ALA A 73 13.34 5.68 -8.62
C ALA A 73 13.16 4.96 -7.28
N TYR A 74 13.53 5.63 -6.18
CA TYR A 74 13.34 5.09 -4.83
C TYR A 74 11.87 4.81 -4.52
N LEU A 75 10.98 5.80 -4.72
CA LEU A 75 9.55 5.62 -4.42
C LEU A 75 8.92 4.54 -5.30
N GLN A 76 9.31 4.45 -6.58
CA GLN A 76 8.81 3.41 -7.48
C GLN A 76 9.29 2.00 -7.07
N ASP A 77 10.54 1.86 -6.65
CA ASP A 77 11.07 0.61 -6.10
C ASP A 77 10.35 0.21 -4.80
N GLU A 78 10.17 1.17 -3.88
CA GLU A 78 9.43 0.97 -2.64
C GLU A 78 7.97 0.55 -2.89
N PHE A 79 7.30 1.17 -3.87
CA PHE A 79 5.91 0.81 -4.18
C PHE A 79 5.85 -0.53 -4.91
N ALA A 80 6.88 -0.87 -5.70
CA ALA A 80 6.98 -2.17 -6.35
C ALA A 80 7.14 -3.31 -5.33
N LYS A 81 7.83 -3.11 -4.20
CA LYS A 81 7.92 -4.12 -3.11
C LYS A 81 6.55 -4.51 -2.55
N SER A 82 5.60 -3.56 -2.53
CA SER A 82 4.22 -3.80 -2.08
C SER A 82 3.30 -4.39 -3.17
N ARG A 83 3.74 -4.40 -4.42
CA ARG A 83 3.02 -4.99 -5.55
C ARG A 83 3.49 -6.45 -5.64
N PRO A 84 2.62 -7.45 -5.40
CA PRO A 84 3.04 -8.83 -5.57
C PRO A 84 3.61 -8.99 -6.99
N PRO A 85 4.79 -9.60 -7.15
CA PRO A 85 5.35 -9.85 -8.46
C PRO A 85 4.33 -10.70 -9.21
N THR A 86 3.72 -10.13 -10.25
CA THR A 86 2.93 -10.83 -11.28
C THR A 86 2.19 -12.08 -10.78
N SER A 87 0.93 -11.94 -10.33
CA SER A 87 -0.01 -13.07 -10.18
C SER A 87 0.59 -14.35 -9.55
N GLY A 88 1.18 -14.25 -8.37
CA GLY A 88 1.19 -15.40 -7.46
C GLY A 88 -0.26 -15.74 -7.07
N PRO A 89 -0.59 -17.00 -6.74
CA PRO A 89 -1.86 -17.30 -6.10
C PRO A 89 -2.04 -16.33 -4.93
N ARG A 90 -3.23 -15.71 -4.81
CA ARG A 90 -3.59 -14.91 -3.64
C ARG A 90 -3.20 -15.72 -2.40
N GLY A 91 -2.52 -15.11 -1.42
CA GLY A 91 -2.27 -15.80 -0.15
C GLY A 91 -3.58 -16.19 0.56
N PRO A 92 -3.55 -17.07 1.57
CA PRO A 92 -4.72 -17.39 2.38
C PRO A 92 -5.39 -16.11 2.86
N GLY A 93 -6.71 -16.03 2.74
CA GLY A 93 -7.48 -14.89 3.17
C GLY A 93 -8.57 -15.27 4.15
N ILE A 94 -9.10 -14.24 4.80
CA ILE A 94 -10.20 -14.35 5.76
C ILE A 94 -11.48 -13.88 5.06
N PHE A 95 -12.50 -14.72 5.10
CA PHE A 95 -13.83 -14.41 4.57
C PHE A 95 -14.85 -14.40 5.70
N THR A 96 -15.84 -13.53 5.57
CA THR A 96 -16.93 -13.39 6.53
C THR A 96 -18.27 -13.41 5.78
N ALA A 97 -19.13 -14.36 6.10
CA ALA A 97 -20.50 -14.39 5.59
C ALA A 97 -21.41 -15.20 6.54
N PRO A 98 -22.74 -14.99 6.49
CA PRO A 98 -23.70 -15.78 7.26
C PRO A 98 -23.78 -17.24 6.79
N GLY A 99 -23.75 -18.19 7.73
CA GLY A 99 -23.95 -19.62 7.46
C GLY A 99 -22.68 -20.36 7.03
N ASP A 100 -22.79 -21.67 6.83
CA ASP A 100 -21.66 -22.55 6.52
C ASP A 100 -20.93 -22.15 5.22
N PRO A 101 -19.59 -22.28 5.16
CA PRO A 101 -18.82 -21.96 3.96
C PRO A 101 -19.21 -22.84 2.77
N ASP A 102 -19.35 -22.24 1.59
CA ASP A 102 -19.45 -22.99 0.33
C ASP A 102 -18.14 -23.76 0.10
N PRO A 103 -18.16 -25.10 -0.01
CA PRO A 103 -16.95 -25.91 -0.16
C PRO A 103 -16.19 -25.61 -1.47
N THR A 104 -16.87 -25.06 -2.48
CA THR A 104 -16.26 -24.67 -3.75
C THR A 104 -15.63 -23.28 -3.73
N PHE A 105 -15.94 -22.48 -2.72
CA PHE A 105 -15.45 -21.12 -2.56
C PHE A 105 -14.10 -21.07 -1.83
N GLY A 106 -13.22 -20.16 -2.25
CA GLY A 106 -11.88 -20.01 -1.68
C GLY A 106 -10.90 -21.12 -2.08
N MET A 107 -9.70 -21.07 -1.53
CA MET A 107 -8.59 -21.99 -1.72
C MET A 107 -8.15 -22.60 -0.39
N VAL A 108 -7.39 -23.70 -0.46
CA VAL A 108 -6.83 -24.34 0.74
C VAL A 108 -6.07 -23.32 1.58
N GLY A 109 -6.28 -23.37 2.90
CA GLY A 109 -5.71 -22.46 3.88
C GLY A 109 -6.56 -21.22 4.15
N ASP A 110 -7.61 -20.95 3.36
CA ASP A 110 -8.53 -19.85 3.66
C ASP A 110 -9.27 -20.09 4.99
N LEU A 111 -9.50 -18.99 5.72
CA LEU A 111 -10.31 -18.96 6.93
C LEU A 111 -11.68 -18.38 6.60
N TYR A 112 -12.71 -19.04 7.09
CA TYR A 112 -14.08 -18.56 6.98
C TYR A 112 -14.67 -18.40 8.38
N LEU A 113 -15.16 -17.20 8.68
CA LEU A 113 -15.87 -16.88 9.91
C LEU A 113 -17.36 -16.73 9.61
N ASP A 114 -18.19 -17.59 10.20
CA ASP A 114 -19.65 -17.43 10.14
C ASP A 114 -20.05 -16.21 10.97
N ALA A 115 -20.58 -15.19 10.30
CA ALA A 115 -20.98 -13.93 10.92
C ALA A 115 -22.20 -14.06 11.86
N VAL A 116 -22.91 -15.19 11.83
CA VAL A 116 -24.10 -15.45 12.65
C VAL A 116 -23.74 -16.27 13.90
N THR A 117 -22.98 -17.35 13.74
CA THR A 117 -22.65 -18.26 14.85
C THR A 117 -21.30 -17.96 15.49
N GLY A 118 -20.42 -17.23 14.80
CA GLY A 118 -19.04 -17.02 15.22
C GLY A 118 -18.13 -18.23 15.01
N ASN A 119 -18.61 -19.28 14.33
CA ASN A 119 -17.80 -20.46 14.03
C ASN A 119 -16.69 -20.12 13.03
N LEU A 120 -15.50 -20.64 13.30
CA LEU A 120 -14.33 -20.50 12.43
C LEU A 120 -14.05 -21.81 11.72
N PHE A 121 -13.98 -21.75 10.39
CA PHE A 121 -13.68 -22.87 9.52
C PHE A 121 -12.37 -22.61 8.78
N THR A 122 -11.58 -23.66 8.58
CA THR A 122 -10.37 -23.63 7.75
C THR A 122 -10.58 -24.53 6.54
N LYS A 123 -10.27 -24.04 5.34
CA LYS A 123 -10.35 -24.86 4.14
C LYS A 123 -9.17 -25.83 4.11
N GLY A 124 -9.46 -27.11 4.36
CA GLY A 124 -8.50 -28.21 4.23
C GLY A 124 -8.25 -28.60 2.76
N ASP A 125 -7.22 -29.44 2.56
CA ASP A 125 -6.85 -30.07 1.28
C ASP A 125 -7.92 -31.01 0.72
#